data_AF-A0A6N7W050-F1
#
_entry.id   AF-A0A6N7W050-F1
#
_cell.length_a   1.000
_cell.length_b   1.000
_cell.length_c   1.000
_cell.angle_alpha   90.00
_cell.angle_beta   90.00
_cell.angle_gamma   90.00
#
_symmetry.space_group_name_H-M   'P 1'
#
loop_
_entity.id
_entity.type
_entity.pdbx_description
1 polymer ?
#
loop_
_entity_poly.entity_id
_entity_poly.type
_entity_poly.pdbx_seq_one_letter_code
_entity_poly.pdbx_strand_id
1 'polypeptide(L)'
;MANNLSNHDGLIVIGIDEETDYSICDVTNDPNRRKTQDIVAFLREKKFAGGIRPTVYVQPLSFRKSEIDVIVIKNDRNTPYYLTEQYQGVFANNIYARIMDTNTPKNSSADINIVERLWKKRFGIDAAAFDRALLFLQTPCDWVDSDDGKKFYKYAPEFTIEDISAEEYRNGYEFYLFNQYDSYPRWYDINIYHHQTLPDRWNFFIQRELS
;
A
#
# COMPACT_ATOMS: atom_id res chain seq x y z
N MET A 1 8.05 -9.57 7.88
CA MET A 1 6.92 -8.67 8.22
C MET A 1 6.44 -7.81 7.05
N ALA A 2 7.30 -7.28 6.17
CA ALA A 2 6.82 -6.58 4.96
C ALA A 2 5.98 -7.49 4.03
N ASN A 3 6.34 -8.77 3.94
CA ASN A 3 5.48 -9.81 3.36
C ASN A 3 4.37 -10.19 4.34
N ASN A 4 3.46 -9.26 4.57
CA ASN A 4 2.29 -9.45 5.41
C ASN A 4 1.11 -9.89 4.53
N LEU A 5 0.42 -10.94 4.97
CA LEU A 5 -0.81 -11.43 4.33
C LEU A 5 -2.05 -10.61 4.72
N SER A 6 -1.97 -9.88 5.84
CA SER A 6 -3.03 -8.98 6.28
C SER A 6 -2.90 -7.60 5.61
N ASN A 7 -3.96 -6.79 5.74
CA ASN A 7 -4.01 -5.43 5.20
C ASN A 7 -3.60 -4.36 6.21
N HIS A 8 -2.90 -4.75 7.28
CA HIS A 8 -2.45 -3.86 8.34
C HIS A 8 -0.93 -3.68 8.30
N ASP A 9 -0.47 -2.52 8.76
CA ASP A 9 0.96 -2.26 8.93
C ASP A 9 1.59 -3.29 9.90
N GLY A 10 2.81 -3.71 9.60
CA GLY A 10 3.60 -4.56 10.50
C GLY A 10 4.29 -3.69 11.55
N LEU A 11 4.32 -4.16 12.80
CA LEU A 11 4.91 -3.40 13.92
C LEU A 11 6.00 -4.23 14.59
N ILE A 12 7.13 -3.58 14.89
CA ILE A 12 8.15 -4.09 15.81
C ILE A 12 8.26 -3.08 16.94
N VAL A 13 8.03 -3.51 18.17
CA VAL A 13 8.18 -2.65 19.35
C VAL A 13 9.55 -2.92 19.95
N ILE A 14 10.37 -1.88 20.08
CA ILE A 14 11.70 -1.90 20.66
C ILE A 14 11.65 -1.21 22.03
N GLY A 15 12.29 -1.82 23.03
CA GLY A 15 12.22 -1.35 24.41
C GLY A 15 11.17 -2.07 25.26
N ILE A 16 10.82 -3.31 24.92
CA ILE A 16 9.97 -4.20 25.72
C ILE A 16 10.74 -5.48 25.99
N ASP A 17 10.78 -5.89 27.25
CA ASP A 17 11.41 -7.12 27.70
C ASP A 17 10.37 -8.24 27.86
N GLU A 18 10.37 -9.18 26.91
CA GLU A 18 9.45 -10.32 26.91
C GLU A 18 9.72 -11.32 28.04
N GLU A 19 10.95 -11.40 28.57
CA GLU A 19 11.32 -12.31 29.66
C GLU A 19 10.87 -11.76 31.02
N THR A 20 10.71 -10.45 31.11
CA THR A 20 10.39 -9.74 32.37
C THR A 20 8.97 -9.16 32.32
N ASP A 21 7.96 -10.00 32.08
CA ASP A 21 6.52 -9.66 32.05
C ASP A 21 6.20 -8.42 31.17
N TYR A 22 6.83 -8.33 30.00
CA TYR A 22 6.67 -7.22 29.06
C TYR A 22 6.98 -5.84 29.68
N SER A 23 7.94 -5.79 30.61
CA SER A 23 8.38 -4.54 31.22
C SER A 23 9.04 -3.61 30.19
N ILE A 24 8.93 -2.30 30.44
CA ILE A 24 9.43 -1.27 29.53
C ILE A 24 10.91 -1.02 29.82
N CYS A 25 11.72 -1.12 28.77
CA CYS A 25 13.13 -0.72 28.76
C CYS A 25 13.26 0.60 28.00
N ASP A 26 13.68 1.66 28.70
CA ASP A 26 13.86 2.97 28.08
C ASP A 26 14.98 2.95 27.03
N VAL A 27 14.65 3.30 25.78
CA VAL A 27 15.60 3.30 24.66
C VAL A 27 16.37 4.62 24.53
N THR A 28 16.04 5.64 25.32
CA THR A 28 16.55 7.02 25.16
C THR A 28 18.08 7.10 25.06
N ASN A 29 18.80 6.36 25.90
CA ASN A 29 20.26 6.37 25.98
C ASN A 29 20.93 5.13 25.35
N ASP A 30 20.20 4.33 24.56
CA ASP A 30 20.77 3.16 23.89
C ASP A 30 21.72 3.60 22.76
N PRO A 31 23.03 3.24 22.81
CA PRO A 31 23.99 3.61 21.77
C PRO A 31 23.68 2.98 20.40
N ASN A 32 22.85 1.93 20.36
CA ASN A 32 22.45 1.23 19.15
C ASN A 32 21.07 1.66 18.64
N ARG A 33 20.41 2.64 19.28
CA ARG A 33 19.10 3.17 18.84
C ARG A 33 19.19 3.65 17.39
N ARG A 34 18.31 3.12 16.52
CA ARG A 34 18.27 3.45 15.09
C ARG A 34 17.09 4.36 14.79
N LYS A 35 17.32 5.41 14.01
CA LYS A 35 16.27 6.31 13.51
C LYS A 35 15.78 5.82 12.15
N THR A 36 14.66 6.38 11.66
CA THR A 36 14.11 6.10 10.33
C THR A 36 15.16 6.18 9.22
N GLN A 37 16.06 7.17 9.27
CA GLN A 37 17.11 7.34 8.26
C GLN A 37 18.09 6.17 8.22
N ASP A 38 18.48 5.63 9.38
CA ASP A 38 19.39 4.49 9.46
C ASP A 38 18.78 3.24 8.84
N ILE A 39 17.50 2.98 9.13
CA ILE A 39 16.77 1.84 8.58
C ILE A 39 16.59 1.98 7.07
N VAL A 40 16.23 3.18 6.59
CA VAL A 40 16.06 3.45 5.16
C VAL A 40 17.38 3.32 4.40
N ALA A 41 18.50 3.80 4.98
CA ALA A 41 19.83 3.64 4.41
C ALA A 41 20.22 2.16 4.34
N PHE A 42 20.00 1.41 5.42
CA PHE A 42 20.23 -0.03 5.46
C PHE A 42 19.45 -0.79 4.38
N LEU A 43 18.16 -0.50 4.21
CA LEU A 43 17.32 -1.14 3.20
C LEU A 43 17.73 -0.76 1.77
N ARG A 44 18.25 0.46 1.58
CA ARG A 44 18.73 0.94 0.27
C ARG A 44 19.96 0.18 -0.21
N GLU A 45 20.82 -0.25 0.69
CA GLU A 45 22.03 -1.01 0.34
C GLU A 45 21.73 -2.45 -0.10
N LYS A 46 20.51 -2.97 0.14
CA LYS A 46 20.15 -4.35 -0.20
C LYS A 46 19.57 -4.43 -1.61
N LYS A 47 19.93 -5.49 -2.34
CA LYS A 47 19.39 -5.75 -3.68
C LYS A 47 18.03 -6.43 -3.58
N PHE A 48 16.97 -5.64 -3.51
CA PHE A 48 15.61 -6.14 -3.62
C PHE A 48 15.22 -6.39 -5.08
N ALA A 49 14.40 -7.40 -5.31
CA ALA A 49 13.85 -7.68 -6.62
C ALA A 49 13.06 -6.48 -7.19
N GLY A 50 13.32 -6.16 -8.45
CA GLY A 50 12.73 -4.99 -9.12
C GLY A 50 13.18 -3.63 -8.56
N GLY A 51 14.14 -3.59 -7.63
CA GLY A 51 14.54 -2.36 -6.95
C GLY A 51 13.49 -1.78 -6.00
N ILE A 52 12.41 -2.52 -5.74
CA ILE A 52 11.30 -2.09 -4.89
C ILE A 52 11.57 -2.59 -3.46
N ARG A 53 11.63 -1.66 -2.51
CA ARG A 53 11.92 -1.93 -1.10
C ARG A 53 10.72 -1.58 -0.22
N PRO A 54 10.55 -2.24 0.92
CA PRO A 54 9.46 -1.92 1.83
C PRO A 54 9.64 -0.52 2.41
N THR A 55 8.51 0.15 2.65
CA THR A 55 8.48 1.45 3.32
C THR A 55 8.47 1.23 4.83
N VAL A 56 9.49 1.75 5.53
CA VAL A 56 9.67 1.55 6.96
C VAL A 56 10.03 2.88 7.63
N TYR A 57 9.46 3.14 8.81
CA TYR A 57 9.83 4.28 9.66
C TYR A 57 9.76 3.93 11.14
N VAL A 58 10.47 4.70 11.95
CA VAL A 58 10.46 4.60 13.41
C VAL A 58 9.53 5.68 13.97
N GLN A 59 8.59 5.26 14.79
CA GLN A 59 7.69 6.11 15.56
C GLN A 59 8.07 5.99 17.05
N PRO A 60 8.74 6.99 17.63
CA PRO A 60 8.98 7.02 19.07
C PRO A 60 7.66 7.23 19.82
N LEU A 61 7.49 6.53 20.93
CA LEU A 61 6.36 6.67 21.84
C LEU A 61 6.89 6.88 23.27
N SER A 62 6.33 7.86 23.96
CA SER A 62 6.61 8.07 25.38
C SER A 62 5.52 7.41 26.23
N PHE A 63 5.93 6.57 27.17
CA PHE A 63 5.03 5.89 28.09
C PHE A 63 5.62 5.86 29.50
N ARG A 64 4.85 6.35 30.50
CA ARG A 64 5.25 6.34 31.93
C ARG A 64 6.66 6.88 32.23
N LYS A 65 7.08 7.94 31.52
CA LYS A 65 8.42 8.57 31.59
C LYS A 65 9.58 7.76 30.98
N SER A 66 9.29 6.70 30.25
CA SER A 66 10.25 5.97 29.42
C SER A 66 9.91 6.16 27.94
N GLU A 67 10.90 6.07 27.07
CA GLU A 67 10.68 6.01 25.62
C GLU A 67 10.80 4.59 25.10
N ILE A 68 9.94 4.25 24.15
CA ILE A 68 10.04 3.06 23.30
C ILE A 68 10.00 3.48 21.84
N ASP A 69 10.56 2.66 20.96
CA ASP A 69 10.54 2.91 19.52
C ASP A 69 9.68 1.84 18.83
N VAL A 70 8.72 2.27 18.02
CA VAL A 70 7.94 1.37 17.17
C VAL A 70 8.43 1.47 15.73
N ILE A 71 9.01 0.40 15.21
CA ILE A 71 9.32 0.28 13.79
C ILE A 71 8.04 -0.11 13.06
N VAL A 72 7.50 0.81 12.28
CA VAL A 72 6.33 0.60 11.44
C VAL A 72 6.77 0.20 10.04
N ILE A 73 6.42 -1.01 9.63
CA ILE A 73 6.55 -1.49 8.25
C ILE A 73 5.21 -1.27 7.56
N LYS A 74 5.17 -0.31 6.64
CA LYS A 74 3.95 -0.01 5.90
C LYS A 74 3.48 -1.20 5.09
N ASN A 75 2.19 -1.47 5.17
CA ASN A 75 1.54 -2.40 4.31
C ASN A 75 1.31 -1.78 2.93
N ASP A 76 1.72 -2.50 1.88
CA ASP A 76 1.45 -2.13 0.50
C ASP A 76 1.23 -3.37 -0.37
N ARG A 77 1.01 -3.15 -1.67
CA ARG A 77 0.77 -4.20 -2.67
C ARG A 77 2.03 -4.62 -3.42
N ASN A 78 3.21 -4.09 -3.07
CA ASN A 78 4.45 -4.41 -3.78
C ASN A 78 5.05 -5.77 -3.35
N THR A 79 4.37 -6.50 -2.47
CA THR A 79 4.73 -7.86 -2.04
C THR A 79 4.67 -8.86 -3.20
N PRO A 80 5.49 -9.92 -3.25
CA PRO A 80 6.48 -10.27 -2.25
C PRO A 80 7.78 -9.46 -2.40
N TYR A 81 8.31 -9.05 -1.26
CA TYR A 81 9.66 -8.55 -1.09
C TYR A 81 10.62 -9.73 -0.89
N TYR A 82 11.67 -9.77 -1.70
CA TYR A 82 12.77 -10.73 -1.56
C TYR A 82 14.06 -10.12 -2.10
N LEU A 83 15.19 -10.63 -1.60
CA LEU A 83 16.50 -10.20 -2.04
C LEU A 83 16.94 -10.99 -3.26
N THR A 84 17.64 -10.36 -4.19
CA THR A 84 18.28 -11.04 -5.33
C THR A 84 19.70 -11.51 -5.03
N GLU A 85 20.25 -11.08 -3.88
CA GLU A 85 21.56 -11.49 -3.37
C GLU A 85 21.45 -11.94 -1.91
N GLN A 86 22.31 -12.88 -1.51
CA GLN A 86 22.34 -13.38 -0.15
C GLN A 86 22.86 -12.31 0.82
N TYR A 87 22.25 -12.22 2.00
CA TYR A 87 22.69 -11.32 3.07
C TYR A 87 22.51 -11.97 4.45
N GLN A 88 23.61 -12.17 5.19
CA GLN A 88 23.60 -12.69 6.58
C GLN A 88 22.67 -13.90 6.82
N GLY A 89 22.71 -14.88 5.92
CA GLY A 89 21.89 -16.10 6.00
C GLY A 89 20.46 -15.96 5.48
N VAL A 90 20.07 -14.79 4.96
CA VAL A 90 18.89 -14.60 4.11
C VAL A 90 19.31 -14.96 2.68
N PHE A 91 18.76 -16.04 2.14
CA PHE A 91 19.10 -16.53 0.81
C PHE A 91 18.44 -15.71 -0.29
N ALA A 92 19.14 -15.57 -1.41
CA ALA A 92 18.62 -14.93 -2.61
C ALA A 92 17.38 -15.67 -3.13
N ASN A 93 16.40 -14.92 -3.62
CA ASN A 93 15.15 -15.37 -4.24
C ASN A 93 14.20 -16.14 -3.32
N ASN A 94 14.51 -16.25 -2.02
CA ASN A 94 13.59 -16.80 -1.03
C ASN A 94 12.62 -15.72 -0.54
N ILE A 95 11.34 -16.10 -0.42
CA ILE A 95 10.29 -15.23 0.10
C ILE A 95 10.08 -15.60 1.56
N TYR A 96 10.35 -14.66 2.46
CA TYR A 96 10.17 -14.85 3.90
C TYR A 96 8.90 -14.16 4.35
N ALA A 97 8.01 -14.90 5.03
CA ALA A 97 6.80 -14.36 5.64
C ALA A 97 6.75 -14.75 7.13
N ARG A 98 5.99 -13.97 7.91
CA ARG A 98 5.64 -14.36 9.27
C ARG A 98 4.18 -14.81 9.24
N ILE A 99 3.91 -16.01 9.74
CA ILE A 99 2.58 -16.60 9.81
C ILE A 99 2.31 -16.83 11.29
N MET A 100 1.34 -16.11 11.85
CA MET A 100 1.09 -16.08 13.29
C MET A 100 2.40 -15.74 14.05
N ASP A 101 2.86 -16.64 14.91
CA ASP A 101 4.09 -16.46 15.69
C ASP A 101 5.32 -17.09 15.06
N THR A 102 5.19 -17.72 13.89
CA THR A 102 6.29 -18.45 13.24
C THR A 102 6.83 -17.69 12.04
N ASN A 103 8.14 -17.52 11.97
CA ASN A 103 8.84 -17.00 10.80
C ASN A 103 9.22 -18.15 9.85
N THR A 104 9.21 -17.89 8.54
CA THR A 104 9.83 -18.80 7.56
C THR A 104 11.28 -19.11 7.98
N PRO A 105 11.68 -20.40 8.08
CA PRO A 105 13.04 -20.77 8.42
C PRO A 105 14.06 -20.12 7.47
N LYS A 106 15.18 -19.63 8.01
CA LYS A 106 16.19 -18.87 7.24
C LYS A 106 16.68 -19.60 5.98
N ASN A 107 16.78 -20.93 6.04
CA ASN A 107 17.24 -21.80 4.95
C ASN A 107 16.14 -22.24 3.96
N SER A 108 14.94 -21.68 4.05
CA SER A 108 13.80 -22.05 3.22
C SER A 108 13.04 -20.82 2.71
N SER A 109 12.14 -21.03 1.75
CA SER A 109 11.15 -20.04 1.35
C SER A 109 9.81 -20.38 2.01
N ALA A 110 8.92 -19.40 2.11
CA ALA A 110 7.55 -19.62 2.56
C ALA A 110 6.84 -20.63 1.66
N ASP A 111 5.88 -21.35 2.24
CA ASP A 111 5.07 -22.33 1.54
C ASP A 111 4.36 -21.70 0.33
N ILE A 112 4.11 -22.51 -0.69
CA ILE A 112 3.59 -22.06 -1.98
C ILE A 112 2.26 -21.30 -1.85
N ASN A 113 1.36 -21.75 -0.97
CA ASN A 113 0.09 -21.08 -0.69
C ASN A 113 0.28 -19.65 -0.16
N ILE A 114 1.35 -19.39 0.60
CA ILE A 114 1.70 -18.07 1.14
C ILE A 114 2.26 -17.19 0.03
N VAL A 115 3.17 -17.73 -0.77
CA VAL A 115 3.74 -17.05 -1.94
C VAL A 115 2.64 -16.63 -2.91
N GLU A 116 1.73 -17.55 -3.26
CA GLU A 116 0.58 -17.27 -4.12
C GLU A 116 -0.31 -16.16 -3.57
N ARG A 117 -0.58 -16.15 -2.26
CA ARG A 117 -1.37 -15.08 -1.64
C ARG A 117 -0.71 -13.71 -1.75
N LEU A 118 0.61 -13.62 -1.56
CA LEU A 118 1.34 -12.36 -1.74
C LEU A 118 1.25 -11.86 -3.19
N TRP A 119 1.32 -12.76 -4.16
CA TRP A 119 1.13 -12.42 -5.57
C TRP A 119 -0.31 -12.00 -5.89
N LYS A 120 -1.31 -12.72 -5.36
CA LYS A 120 -2.73 -12.33 -5.51
C LYS A 120 -2.97 -10.92 -4.95
N LYS A 121 -2.39 -10.60 -3.80
CA LYS A 121 -2.42 -9.26 -3.19
C LYS A 121 -1.83 -8.19 -4.09
N ARG A 122 -0.68 -8.47 -4.71
CA ARG A 122 -0.01 -7.57 -5.65
C ARG A 122 -0.82 -7.26 -6.89
N PHE A 123 -1.39 -8.30 -7.50
CA PHE A 123 -2.23 -8.15 -8.68
C PHE A 123 -3.66 -7.70 -8.33
N GLY A 124 -3.99 -7.62 -7.04
CA GLY A 124 -5.31 -7.29 -6.54
C GLY A 124 -6.39 -8.29 -6.88
N ILE A 125 -6.02 -9.55 -7.12
CA ILE A 125 -6.95 -10.65 -7.40
C ILE A 125 -7.80 -10.96 -6.15
N ASP A 126 -7.26 -10.76 -4.97
CA ASP A 126 -7.94 -10.97 -3.68
C ASP A 126 -8.67 -9.72 -3.15
N ALA A 127 -8.63 -8.61 -3.89
CA ALA A 127 -9.30 -7.38 -3.51
C ALA A 127 -10.78 -7.40 -3.92
N ALA A 128 -11.60 -6.62 -3.21
CA ALA A 128 -12.97 -6.38 -3.62
C ALA A 128 -13.00 -5.72 -5.01
N ALA A 129 -14.11 -5.88 -5.74
CA ALA A 129 -14.27 -5.29 -7.07
C ALA A 129 -13.98 -3.78 -7.05
N PHE A 130 -14.44 -3.09 -6.01
CA PHE A 130 -14.16 -1.67 -5.83
C PHE A 130 -12.66 -1.34 -5.76
N ASP A 131 -11.89 -2.02 -4.91
CA ASP A 131 -10.45 -1.80 -4.78
C ASP A 131 -9.69 -2.13 -6.07
N ARG A 132 -10.18 -3.12 -6.83
CA ARG A 132 -9.64 -3.47 -8.16
C ARG A 132 -9.88 -2.35 -9.16
N ALA A 133 -11.07 -1.76 -9.16
CA ALA A 133 -11.37 -0.64 -10.04
C ALA A 133 -10.46 0.57 -9.75
N LEU A 134 -10.25 0.90 -8.47
CA LEU A 134 -9.31 1.96 -8.08
C LEU A 134 -7.88 1.67 -8.55
N LEU A 135 -7.45 0.40 -8.54
CA LEU A 135 -6.15 0.00 -9.07
C LEU A 135 -6.07 0.22 -10.59
N PHE A 136 -7.10 -0.16 -11.33
CA PHE A 136 -7.15 0.00 -12.79
C PHE A 136 -7.20 1.47 -13.22
N LEU A 137 -7.79 2.34 -12.41
CA LEU A 137 -7.77 3.79 -12.64
C LEU A 137 -6.37 4.40 -12.59
N GLN A 138 -5.39 3.74 -11.94
CA GLN A 138 -4.00 4.19 -11.91
C GLN A 138 -3.27 3.97 -13.25
N THR A 139 -3.86 3.22 -14.17
CA THR A 139 -3.32 2.96 -15.52
C THR A 139 -4.30 3.44 -16.60
N PRO A 140 -4.42 4.76 -16.84
CA PRO A 140 -5.41 5.30 -17.78
C PRO A 140 -5.25 4.79 -19.23
N CYS A 141 -4.04 4.44 -19.64
CA CYS A 141 -3.74 3.95 -20.98
C CYS A 141 -4.30 2.55 -21.30
N ASP A 142 -4.69 1.79 -20.29
CA ASP A 142 -5.27 0.44 -20.46
C ASP A 142 -6.81 0.47 -20.56
N TRP A 143 -7.43 1.66 -20.48
CA TRP A 143 -8.85 1.86 -20.73
C TRP A 143 -9.11 2.14 -22.20
N VAL A 144 -10.04 1.39 -22.79
CA VAL A 144 -10.37 1.44 -24.23
C VAL A 144 -11.79 1.97 -24.38
N ASP A 145 -11.98 2.93 -25.29
CA ASP A 145 -13.30 3.47 -25.63
C ASP A 145 -14.18 2.39 -26.28
N SER A 146 -15.46 2.37 -25.89
CA SER A 146 -16.51 1.62 -26.56
C SER A 146 -17.46 2.55 -27.31
N ASP A 147 -18.18 1.99 -28.29
CA ASP A 147 -19.06 2.73 -29.19
C ASP A 147 -20.24 3.43 -28.47
N ASP A 148 -20.54 3.05 -27.22
CA ASP A 148 -21.62 3.58 -26.38
C ASP A 148 -21.18 4.74 -25.48
N GLY A 149 -19.99 5.31 -25.69
CA GLY A 149 -19.47 6.41 -24.87
C GLY A 149 -18.94 5.98 -23.51
N LYS A 150 -18.80 4.66 -23.30
CA LYS A 150 -18.14 4.10 -22.12
C LYS A 150 -16.69 3.75 -22.44
N LYS A 151 -15.95 3.41 -21.39
CA LYS A 151 -14.61 2.81 -21.49
C LYS A 151 -14.62 1.49 -20.75
N PHE A 152 -13.87 0.51 -21.24
CA PHE A 152 -13.65 -0.75 -20.54
C PHE A 152 -12.16 -1.00 -20.33
N TYR A 153 -11.83 -1.73 -19.26
CA TYR A 153 -10.44 -2.07 -18.98
C TYR A 153 -9.99 -3.25 -19.86
N LYS A 154 -8.91 -3.08 -20.63
CA LYS A 154 -8.45 -4.06 -21.63
C LYS A 154 -8.27 -5.48 -21.10
N TYR A 155 -7.77 -5.63 -19.88
CA TYR A 155 -7.47 -6.93 -19.26
C TYR A 155 -8.60 -7.47 -18.37
N ALA A 156 -9.63 -6.66 -18.12
CA ALA A 156 -10.80 -7.03 -17.32
C ALA A 156 -12.04 -6.27 -17.85
N PRO A 157 -12.56 -6.62 -19.05
CA PRO A 157 -13.62 -5.87 -19.71
C PRO A 157 -14.93 -5.78 -18.92
N GLU A 158 -15.11 -6.61 -17.89
CA GLU A 158 -16.21 -6.52 -16.94
C GLU A 158 -16.19 -5.24 -16.09
N PHE A 159 -15.05 -4.55 -16.04
CA PHE A 159 -14.91 -3.22 -15.46
C PHE A 159 -15.12 -2.16 -16.53
N THR A 160 -16.14 -1.32 -16.35
CA THR A 160 -16.45 -0.24 -17.29
C THR A 160 -16.62 1.09 -16.56
N ILE A 161 -16.23 2.16 -17.23
CA ILE A 161 -16.35 3.54 -16.78
C ILE A 161 -17.28 4.29 -17.72
N GLU A 162 -18.14 5.12 -17.15
CA GLU A 162 -19.03 6.02 -17.88
C GLU A 162 -18.86 7.43 -17.30
N ASP A 163 -18.50 8.37 -18.16
CA ASP A 163 -18.47 9.78 -17.82
C ASP A 163 -19.92 10.30 -17.77
N ILE A 164 -20.34 10.79 -16.62
CA ILE A 164 -21.63 11.46 -16.46
C ILE A 164 -21.36 12.96 -16.43
N SER A 165 -22.09 13.72 -17.23
CA SER A 165 -22.17 15.16 -17.02
C SER A 165 -22.66 15.39 -15.59
N ALA A 166 -21.85 16.05 -14.76
CA ALA A 166 -22.32 16.45 -13.44
C ALA A 166 -23.65 17.19 -13.60
N GLU A 167 -24.59 16.93 -12.69
CA GLU A 167 -25.89 17.59 -12.72
C GLU A 167 -25.68 19.10 -12.88
N GLU A 168 -26.40 19.73 -13.83
CA GLU A 168 -26.25 21.16 -14.19
C GLU A 168 -26.39 22.12 -12.98
N TYR A 169 -26.85 21.61 -11.84
CA TYR A 169 -27.06 22.32 -10.58
C TYR A 169 -25.88 22.29 -9.61
N ARG A 170 -24.75 21.62 -9.95
CA ARG A 170 -23.54 21.66 -9.13
C ARG A 170 -22.67 22.86 -9.55
N ASN A 171 -23.08 24.03 -9.10
CA ASN A 171 -22.44 25.33 -9.38
C ASN A 171 -21.98 26.06 -8.10
N GLY A 172 -22.07 25.39 -6.95
CA GLY A 172 -21.61 25.90 -5.67
C GLY A 172 -20.10 25.73 -5.44
N TYR A 173 -19.50 26.70 -4.76
CA TYR A 173 -18.15 26.58 -4.20
C TYR A 173 -18.20 25.72 -2.94
N GLU A 174 -17.52 24.57 -2.97
CA GLU A 174 -17.23 23.76 -1.78
C GLU A 174 -15.99 24.29 -1.04
N PHE A 175 -15.95 24.15 0.30
CA PHE A 175 -14.89 24.73 1.14
C PHE A 175 -13.47 24.29 0.78
N TYR A 176 -13.30 23.13 0.16
CA TYR A 176 -12.00 22.62 -0.28
C TYR A 176 -11.49 23.25 -1.59
N LEU A 177 -12.30 24.06 -2.28
CA LEU A 177 -11.91 24.79 -3.50
C LEU A 177 -11.08 26.05 -3.22
N PHE A 178 -11.10 26.59 -2.01
CA PHE A 178 -10.39 27.83 -1.67
C PHE A 178 -8.86 27.72 -1.73
N ASN A 179 -8.32 26.50 -1.82
CA ASN A 179 -6.89 26.24 -1.98
C ASN A 179 -6.49 25.99 -3.45
N GLN A 180 -7.39 26.21 -4.42
CA GLN A 180 -7.14 25.92 -5.83
C GLN A 180 -6.87 27.18 -6.65
N TYR A 181 -6.02 27.05 -7.67
CA TYR A 181 -5.64 28.15 -8.57
C TYR A 181 -6.72 28.46 -9.63
N ASP A 182 -7.58 27.49 -9.95
CA ASP A 182 -8.66 27.65 -10.92
C ASP A 182 -9.95 28.05 -10.20
N SER A 183 -10.53 29.17 -10.60
CA SER A 183 -11.79 29.72 -10.05
C SER A 183 -13.04 29.19 -10.76
N TYR A 184 -12.92 28.32 -11.76
CA TYR A 184 -14.04 27.72 -12.49
C TYR A 184 -14.06 26.19 -12.31
N PRO A 185 -14.51 25.68 -11.15
CA PRO A 185 -14.61 24.24 -10.94
C PRO A 185 -15.55 23.59 -11.95
N ARG A 186 -15.07 22.53 -12.59
CA ARG A 186 -15.90 21.63 -13.38
C ARG A 186 -16.11 20.34 -12.62
N TRP A 187 -17.38 19.98 -12.47
CA TRP A 187 -17.78 18.76 -11.80
C TRP A 187 -17.93 17.66 -12.85
N TYR A 188 -17.43 16.47 -12.52
CA TYR A 188 -17.56 15.28 -13.36
C TYR A 188 -17.89 14.10 -12.46
N ASP A 189 -19.05 13.49 -12.68
CA ASP A 189 -19.39 12.28 -11.96
C ASP A 189 -18.99 11.09 -12.84
N ILE A 190 -18.37 10.08 -12.23
CA ILE A 190 -17.92 8.90 -12.97
C ILE A 190 -18.59 7.69 -12.35
N ASN A 191 -19.37 6.97 -13.16
CA ASN A 191 -19.87 5.67 -12.77
C ASN A 191 -18.84 4.60 -13.10
N ILE A 192 -18.55 3.76 -12.11
CA ILE A 192 -17.70 2.59 -12.25
C ILE A 192 -18.59 1.37 -12.09
N TYR A 193 -18.61 0.51 -13.10
CA TYR A 193 -19.41 -0.71 -13.10
C TYR A 193 -18.51 -1.94 -13.02
N HIS A 194 -19.04 -3.01 -12.40
CA HIS A 194 -18.46 -4.34 -12.39
C HIS A 194 -19.56 -5.35 -12.75
N HIS A 195 -19.38 -6.12 -13.82
CA HIS A 195 -20.42 -7.01 -14.37
C HIS A 195 -21.78 -6.30 -14.56
N GLN A 196 -21.76 -5.06 -15.09
CA GLN A 196 -22.95 -4.20 -15.28
C GLN A 196 -23.70 -3.83 -13.99
N THR A 197 -23.24 -4.29 -12.83
CA THR A 197 -23.73 -3.83 -11.53
C THR A 197 -22.96 -2.58 -11.18
N LEU A 198 -23.66 -1.56 -10.68
CA LEU A 198 -23.03 -0.36 -10.13
C LEU A 198 -22.78 -0.61 -8.64
N PRO A 199 -21.54 -0.93 -8.21
CA PRO A 199 -21.28 -1.27 -6.82
C PRO A 199 -21.32 -0.02 -5.94
N ASP A 200 -20.89 1.13 -6.47
CA ASP A 200 -20.88 2.44 -5.81
C ASP A 200 -20.91 3.59 -6.84
N ARG A 201 -21.55 4.73 -6.52
CA ARG A 201 -21.47 5.99 -7.30
C ARG A 201 -20.40 6.90 -6.69
N TRP A 202 -19.52 7.44 -7.53
CA TRP A 202 -18.47 8.36 -7.08
C TRP A 202 -18.57 9.71 -7.79
N ASN A 203 -18.50 10.77 -6.98
CA ASN A 203 -18.33 12.13 -7.44
C ASN A 203 -16.83 12.40 -7.49
N PHE A 204 -16.27 12.60 -8.67
CA PHE A 204 -14.86 12.97 -8.80
C PHE A 204 -14.74 14.47 -9.06
N PHE A 205 -13.68 15.06 -8.52
CA PHE A 205 -13.22 16.38 -8.93
C PHE A 205 -11.94 16.17 -9.73
N ILE A 206 -11.97 16.47 -11.03
CA ILE A 206 -10.78 16.35 -11.90
C ILE A 206 -10.34 17.75 -12.31
N GLN A 207 -9.14 18.11 -11.90
CA GLN A 207 -8.43 19.31 -12.34
C GLN A 207 -7.68 18.98 -13.64
N ARG A 208 -7.87 19.75 -14.71
CA ARG A 208 -6.91 19.74 -15.83
C ARG A 208 -5.72 20.62 -15.43
N GLU A 209 -4.51 20.07 -15.41
CA GLU A 209 -3.33 20.90 -15.61
C GLU A 209 -3.34 21.36 -17.07
N LEU A 210 -3.47 22.67 -17.28
CA LEU A 210 -3.42 23.26 -18.61
C LEU A 210 -1.99 23.17 -19.16
N SER A 211 -1.84 22.54 -20.32
CA SER A 211 -0.72 22.73 -21.25
C SER A 211 -0.79 24.08 -21.94
#